data_AF-A0AA37PZP4-F1
#
_entry.id   AF-A0AA37PZP4-F1
#
_cell.length_a   1.000
_cell.length_b   1.000
_cell.length_c   1.000
_cell.angle_alpha   90.00
_cell.angle_beta   90.00
_cell.angle_gamma   90.00
#
_symmetry.space_group_name_H-M   'P 1'
#
loop_
_entity.id
_entity.type
_entity.pdbx_description
1 polymer ?
#
loop_
_entity_poly.entity_id
_entity_poly.type
_entity_poly.pdbx_seq_one_letter_code
_entity_poly.pdbx_strand_id
1 'polypeptide(L)'
;MTAPAHTPDLDRIREHVLDRMERGERVTKLAILGAAALELLLFVVAFRLVDWRDPVQKLLFVFSVLSYTILALGLIALGGHVSRSVARVLAALEPPARD
;
A
#
# COMPACT_ATOMS: atom_id res chain seq x y z
N MET A 1 -32.39 -32.32 13.22
CA MET A 1 -31.02 -32.12 12.72
C MET A 1 -31.11 -31.53 11.32
N THR A 2 -31.37 -30.22 11.25
CA THR A 2 -31.53 -29.49 9.98
C THR A 2 -30.18 -28.95 9.56
N ALA A 3 -29.65 -29.45 8.45
CA ALA A 3 -28.45 -28.92 7.81
C ALA A 3 -28.62 -27.41 7.52
N PRO A 4 -27.55 -26.60 7.64
CA PRO A 4 -27.62 -25.20 7.25
C PRO A 4 -27.95 -25.12 5.76
N ALA A 5 -28.96 -24.33 5.39
CA ALA A 5 -29.27 -24.05 4.01
C ALA A 5 -28.10 -23.28 3.40
N HIS A 6 -27.26 -23.96 2.60
CA HIS A 6 -26.39 -23.28 1.65
C HIS A 6 -27.30 -22.50 0.70
N THR A 7 -27.41 -21.19 0.90
CA THR A 7 -27.96 -20.29 -0.11
C THR A 7 -26.82 -19.99 -1.08
N PRO A 8 -26.77 -20.64 -2.26
CA PRO A 8 -25.69 -20.46 -3.24
C PRO A 8 -25.47 -19.00 -3.64
N ASP A 9 -26.42 -18.12 -3.35
CA ASP A 9 -26.34 -16.68 -3.56
C ASP A 9 -25.35 -15.99 -2.59
N LEU A 10 -25.31 -16.37 -1.31
CA LEU A 10 -24.38 -15.80 -0.33
C LEU A 10 -22.93 -16.21 -0.59
N ASP A 11 -22.72 -17.48 -0.92
CA ASP A 11 -21.39 -18.00 -1.25
C ASP A 11 -20.83 -17.31 -2.51
N ARG A 12 -21.69 -17.06 -3.51
CA ARG A 12 -21.32 -16.35 -4.74
C ARG A 12 -21.01 -14.87 -4.50
N ILE A 13 -21.77 -14.19 -3.65
CA ILE A 13 -21.49 -12.80 -3.25
C ILE A 13 -20.15 -12.74 -2.51
N ARG A 14 -19.91 -13.67 -1.58
CA ARG A 14 -18.66 -13.75 -0.82
C ARG A 14 -17.46 -13.96 -1.74
N GLU A 15 -17.55 -14.90 -2.68
CA GLU A 15 -16.49 -15.18 -3.65
C GLU A 15 -16.21 -13.97 -4.55
N HIS A 16 -17.25 -13.27 -5.01
CA HIS A 16 -17.11 -12.06 -5.82
C HIS A 16 -16.43 -10.91 -5.06
N VAL A 17 -16.78 -10.72 -3.77
CA VAL A 17 -16.13 -9.74 -2.90
C VAL A 17 -14.66 -10.11 -2.68
N LEU A 18 -14.36 -11.39 -2.47
CA LEU A 18 -13.00 -11.89 -2.27
C LEU A 18 -12.11 -11.62 -3.48
N ASP A 19 -12.58 -11.96 -4.69
CA ASP A 19 -11.84 -11.74 -5.94
C ASP A 19 -11.58 -10.25 -6.19
N ARG A 20 -12.56 -9.40 -5.87
CA ARG A 20 -12.39 -7.93 -5.95
C ARG A 20 -11.33 -7.41 -4.98
N MET A 21 -11.33 -7.91 -3.74
CA MET A 21 -10.34 -7.53 -2.73
C MET A 21 -8.94 -7.99 -3.14
N GLU A 22 -8.80 -9.23 -3.60
CA GLU A 22 -7.52 -9.79 -4.00
C GLU A 22 -6.93 -9.07 -5.22
N ARG A 23 -7.77 -8.73 -6.20
CA ARG A 23 -7.36 -7.92 -7.36
C ARG A 23 -6.93 -6.51 -6.94
N GLY A 24 -7.67 -5.86 -6.05
CA GLY A 24 -7.32 -4.54 -5.51
C GLY A 24 -5.98 -4.55 -4.77
N GLU A 25 -5.73 -5.58 -3.96
CA GLU A 25 -4.47 -5.74 -3.24
C GLU A 25 -3.28 -5.97 -4.19
N ARG A 26 -3.44 -6.85 -5.20
CA ARG A 26 -2.39 -7.10 -6.21
C ARG A 26 -2.07 -5.83 -7.01
N VAL A 27 -3.08 -5.09 -7.47
CA VAL A 27 -2.87 -3.84 -8.20
C VAL A 27 -2.15 -2.81 -7.34
N THR A 28 -2.53 -2.69 -6.07
CA THR A 28 -1.89 -1.75 -5.12
C THR A 28 -0.42 -2.11 -4.90
N LYS A 29 -0.11 -3.39 -4.69
CA LYS A 29 1.28 -3.88 -4.54
C LYS A 29 2.11 -3.60 -5.81
N LEU A 30 1.54 -3.86 -6.99
CA LEU A 30 2.21 -3.58 -8.26
C LEU A 30 2.44 -2.07 -8.46
N ALA A 31 1.46 -1.24 -8.11
CA ALA A 31 1.60 0.21 -8.19
C ALA A 31 2.71 0.74 -7.26
N ILE A 32 2.77 0.24 -6.02
CA ILE A 32 3.84 0.59 -5.06
C ILE A 32 5.20 0.15 -5.59
N LEU A 33 5.32 -1.09 -6.09
CA LEU A 33 6.56 -1.60 -6.65
C LEU A 33 7.02 -0.80 -7.88
N GLY A 34 6.08 -0.47 -8.77
CA GLY A 34 6.33 0.35 -9.95
C GLY A 34 6.76 1.77 -9.60
N ALA A 35 6.11 2.40 -8.62
CA ALA A 35 6.49 3.71 -8.11
C ALA A 35 7.89 3.67 -7.48
N ALA A 36 8.21 2.66 -6.67
CA ALA A 36 9.52 2.50 -6.07
C ALA A 36 10.64 2.28 -7.12
N ALA A 37 10.36 1.51 -8.18
CA ALA A 37 11.31 1.30 -9.26
C ALA A 37 11.56 2.58 -10.07
N LEU A 38 10.50 3.35 -10.37
CA LEU A 38 10.61 4.64 -11.06
C LEU A 38 11.38 5.66 -10.21
N GLU A 39 11.07 5.74 -8.92
CA GLU A 39 11.75 6.63 -7.97
C GLU A 39 13.25 6.30 -7.90
N LEU A 40 13.61 5.02 -7.79
CA LEU A 40 15.00 4.58 -7.79
C LEU A 40 15.73 4.96 -9.07
N LEU A 41 15.08 4.80 -10.23
CA LEU A 41 15.65 5.21 -11.52
C LEU A 41 15.93 6.71 -11.55
N LEU A 42 14.94 7.53 -11.15
CA LEU A 42 15.09 8.99 -11.10
C LEU A 42 16.20 9.40 -10.12
N PHE A 43 16.28 8.76 -8.96
CA PHE A 43 17.33 9.00 -7.98
C PHE A 43 18.72 8.72 -8.57
N VAL A 44 18.90 7.58 -9.26
CA VAL A 44 20.17 7.23 -9.90
C VAL A 44 20.56 8.24 -10.98
N VAL A 45 19.59 8.68 -11.79
CA VAL A 45 19.81 9.70 -12.83
C VAL A 45 20.21 11.04 -12.20
N ALA A 46 19.47 11.50 -11.19
CA ALA A 46 19.78 12.74 -10.48
C ALA A 46 21.16 12.69 -9.82
N PHE A 47 21.48 11.58 -9.14
CA PHE A 47 22.77 11.37 -8.49
C PHE A 47 23.95 11.43 -9.48
N ARG A 48 23.76 10.89 -10.69
CA ARG A 48 24.77 10.93 -11.77
C ARG A 48 24.92 12.31 -12.39
N LEU A 49 23.85 13.10 -12.45
CA LEU A 49 23.85 14.42 -13.09
C LEU A 49 24.31 15.56 -12.16
N VAL A 50 24.18 15.40 -10.84
CA VAL A 50 24.60 16.41 -9.86
C VAL A 50 26.11 16.66 -9.97
N ASP A 51 26.48 17.93 -10.08
CA ASP A 51 27.86 18.37 -9.93
C ASP A 51 28.23 18.44 -8.44
N TRP A 52 29.04 17.49 -7.99
CA TRP A 52 29.56 17.43 -6.63
C TRP A 52 30.67 18.45 -6.34
N ARG A 53 30.93 19.42 -7.22
CA ARG A 53 31.79 20.57 -6.93
C ARG A 53 30.99 21.83 -6.64
N ASP A 54 29.76 21.92 -7.13
CA ASP A 54 28.87 23.05 -6.88
C ASP A 54 28.13 22.87 -5.53
N PRO A 55 28.38 23.73 -4.51
CA PRO A 55 27.70 23.62 -3.22
C PRO A 55 26.19 23.85 -3.31
N VAL A 56 25.70 24.60 -4.29
CA VAL A 56 24.26 24.86 -4.48
C VAL A 56 23.56 23.59 -4.97
N GLN A 57 24.11 22.92 -5.99
CA GLN A 57 23.53 21.67 -6.49
C GLN A 57 23.51 20.57 -5.44
N LYS A 58 24.57 20.46 -4.62
CA LYS A 58 24.58 19.54 -3.47
C LYS A 58 23.44 19.84 -2.50
N LEU A 59 23.29 21.11 -2.13
CA LEU A 59 22.27 21.52 -1.16
C LEU A 59 20.87 21.21 -1.71
N LEU A 60 20.62 21.52 -2.98
CA LEU A 60 19.36 21.20 -3.67
C LEU A 60 19.09 19.69 -3.71
N PHE A 61 20.11 18.87 -4.00
CA PHE A 61 19.98 17.42 -3.99
C PHE A 61 19.61 16.91 -2.59
N VAL A 62 20.30 17.39 -1.54
CA VAL A 62 20.01 17.01 -0.15
C VAL A 62 18.59 17.41 0.26
N PHE A 63 18.15 18.63 -0.06
CA PHE A 63 16.77 19.07 0.23
C PHE A 63 15.74 18.24 -0.53
N SER A 64 16.00 17.93 -1.79
CA SER A 64 15.13 17.07 -2.58
C SER A 64 14.97 15.70 -1.93
N VAL A 65 16.08 15.04 -1.58
CA VAL A 65 16.06 13.74 -0.89
C VAL A 65 15.33 13.82 0.44
N LEU A 66 15.57 14.87 1.23
CA LEU A 66 14.89 15.07 2.52
C LEU A 66 13.37 15.20 2.35
N SER A 67 12.93 16.05 1.42
CA SER A 67 11.50 16.26 1.16
C SER A 67 10.80 15.00 0.66
N TYR A 68 11.39 14.32 -0.34
CA TYR A 68 10.79 13.10 -0.89
C TYR A 68 10.79 11.94 0.11
N THR A 69 11.83 11.80 0.94
CA THR A 69 11.87 10.76 1.97
C THR A 69 10.74 10.95 2.99
N ILE A 70 10.46 12.18 3.42
CA ILE A 70 9.36 12.46 4.34
C ILE A 70 8.01 12.09 3.71
N LEU A 71 7.80 12.43 2.43
CA LEU A 71 6.57 12.06 1.72
C LEU A 71 6.43 10.54 1.58
N ALA A 72 7.50 9.84 1.23
CA ALA A 72 7.51 8.39 1.11
C ALA A 72 7.20 7.71 2.45
N LEU A 73 7.84 8.14 3.54
CA LEU A 73 7.56 7.64 4.89
C LEU A 73 6.12 7.96 5.33
N GLY A 74 5.61 9.15 4.99
CA GLY A 74 4.22 9.53 5.24
C GLY A 74 3.22 8.62 4.54
N LEU A 75 3.47 8.27 3.28
CA LEU A 75 2.64 7.32 2.53
C LEU A 75 2.68 5.91 3.13
N ILE A 76 3.86 5.43 3.53
CA ILE A 76 4.01 4.13 4.19
C ILE A 76 3.23 4.11 5.51
N ALA A 77 3.39 5.16 6.33
CA ALA A 77 2.69 5.30 7.60
C ALA A 77 1.17 5.34 7.39
N LEU A 78 0.69 6.07 6.37
CA LEU A 78 -0.72 6.13 6.01
C LEU A 78 -1.26 4.76 5.58
N GLY A 79 -0.52 4.04 4.73
CA GLY A 79 -0.89 2.69 4.30
C GLY A 79 -1.01 1.71 5.47
N GLY A 80 -0.06 1.75 6.41
CA GLY A 80 -0.11 0.99 7.66
C GLY A 80 -1.29 1.38 8.54
N HIS A 81 -1.57 2.69 8.66
CA HIS A 81 -2.69 3.20 9.44
C HIS A 81 -4.05 2.75 8.89
N VAL A 82 -4.25 2.84 7.57
CA VAL A 82 -5.46 2.37 6.91
C VAL A 82 -5.62 0.86 7.08
N SER A 83 -4.56 0.08 6.86
CA SER A 83 -4.57 -1.39 7.02
C SER A 83 -4.98 -1.79 8.44
N ARG A 84 -4.41 -1.12 9.46
CA ARG A 84 -4.77 -1.35 10.87
C ARG A 84 -6.21 -0.96 11.18
N SER A 85 -6.72 0.12 10.58
CA SER A 85 -8.11 0.56 10.78
C SER A 85 -9.10 -0.41 10.15
N VAL A 86 -8.81 -0.92 8.94
CA VAL A 86 -9.61 -1.96 8.30
C VAL A 86 -9.60 -3.25 9.13
N ALA A 87 -8.45 -3.70 9.63
CA ALA A 87 -8.36 -4.90 10.46
C ALA A 87 -9.19 -4.79 11.76
N ARG A 88 -9.23 -3.60 12.39
CA ARG A 88 -10.07 -3.35 13.56
C ARG A 88 -11.56 -3.42 13.25
N VAL A 89 -11.98 -2.86 12.11
CA VAL A 89 -13.38 -2.92 11.68
C VAL A 89 -13.77 -4.37 11.39
N LEU A 90 -12.93 -5.13 10.69
CA LEU A 90 -13.18 -6.55 10.43
C LEU A 90 -13.29 -7.36 11.72
N ALA A 91 -12.39 -7.16 12.68
CA ALA A 91 -12.42 -7.84 13.98
C ALA A 91 -13.68 -7.51 14.80
N ALA A 92 -14.25 -6.31 14.64
CA ALA A 92 -15.50 -5.92 15.31
C ALA A 92 -16.76 -6.49 14.64
N LEU A 93 -16.67 -6.88 13.37
CA LEU A 93 -17.78 -7.46 12.60
C LEU A 93 -17.80 -9.00 12.67
N GLU A 94 -16.68 -9.63 13.01
CA GLU A 94 -16.60 -11.09 13.21
C GLU A 94 -17.51 -11.48 14.40
N PRO A 95 -18.53 -12.35 14.19
CA PRO A 95 -19.44 -12.73 15.26
C PRO A 95 -18.68 -13.52 16.35
N PRO A 96 -19.04 -13.37 17.64
CA PRO A 96 -18.41 -14.13 18.70
C PRO A 96 -18.58 -15.62 18.43
N ALA A 97 -17.48 -16.37 18.50
CA ALA A 97 -17.50 -17.82 18.40
C ALA A 97 -18.53 -18.35 19.41
N ARG A 98 -19.58 -19.00 18.90
CA ARG A 98 -20.51 -19.76 19.74
C ARG A 98 -19.80 -21.06 20.08
N ASP A 99 -19.33 -21.15 21.31
CA ASP A 99 -18.96 -22.41 21.96
C ASP A 99 -20.20 -23.29 22.20
#